data_AF-A0A7R9MUC1-F1
#
_entry.id   AF-A0A7R9MUC1-F1
#
_cell.length_a   1.000
_cell.length_b   1.000
_cell.length_c   1.000
_cell.angle_alpha   90.00
_cell.angle_beta   90.00
_cell.angle_gamma   90.00
#
_symmetry.space_group_name_H-M   'P 1'
#
loop_
_entity.id
_entity.type
_entity.pdbx_description
1 polymer ?
#
loop_
_entity_poly.entity_id
_entity_poly.type
_entity_poly.pdbx_seq_one_letter_code
_entity_poly.pdbx_strand_id
1 'polypeptide(L)'
;YHKWIQSFKRQSDVHVLEMLVKHRMPSDVPSQLDKQIPLCDEPMKAMNECRISSLRAKVIHVETPTLMYIHLKSRDQSYRELRQGLRFYDGDDHQNRDYMLPKELALKGYLCAVRNPLDWDNWHRARIIHVLDNSVTLFAIDFGNFITETIGELRLLRAEFFSYPIQAIKVSLSGIAPFAMKWSDGAIDFMKKFVRKYKSEYNLGCVFIDQLPDDYYS
;
A
#
# COMPACT_ATOMS: atom_id res chain seq x y z
N TYR A 1 12.04 -23.18 -14.49
CA TYR A 1 10.74 -23.87 -14.29
C TYR A 1 10.73 -24.79 -13.06
N HIS A 2 11.73 -25.65 -12.84
CA HIS A 2 11.73 -26.60 -11.70
C HIS A 2 12.04 -25.99 -10.30
N LYS A 3 12.63 -24.79 -10.20
CA LYS A 3 12.78 -24.07 -8.91
C LYS A 3 11.54 -23.26 -8.49
N TRP A 4 10.56 -23.09 -9.36
CA TRP A 4 9.38 -22.24 -9.13
C TRP A 4 8.31 -22.91 -8.24
N ILE A 5 8.33 -24.24 -8.15
CA ILE A 5 7.25 -25.02 -7.52
C ILE A 5 7.42 -25.13 -5.99
N GLN A 6 8.61 -24.85 -5.44
CA GLN A 6 8.84 -25.02 -3.99
C GLN A 6 8.27 -23.89 -3.11
N SER A 7 8.08 -22.68 -3.65
CA SER A 7 7.51 -21.54 -2.91
C SER A 7 5.98 -21.56 -2.83
N PHE A 8 5.33 -22.52 -3.47
CA PHE A 8 3.86 -22.66 -3.47
C PHE A 8 3.49 -23.98 -2.81
N LYS A 9 3.31 -23.95 -1.48
CA LYS A 9 2.78 -25.10 -0.76
C LYS A 9 1.27 -24.91 -0.58
N ARG A 10 0.49 -25.83 -1.12
CA ARG A 10 -0.94 -25.94 -0.79
C ARG A 10 -1.02 -26.64 0.56
N GLN A 11 -1.41 -25.92 1.61
CA GLN A 11 -1.69 -26.49 2.92
C GLN A 11 -3.13 -26.12 3.26
N SER A 12 -4.03 -27.11 3.28
CA SER A 12 -5.49 -26.88 3.30
C SER A 12 -5.93 -25.93 2.16
N ASP A 13 -7.16 -25.42 2.13
CA ASP A 13 -7.68 -24.56 1.03
C ASP A 13 -7.01 -23.18 0.90
N VAL A 14 -5.81 -23.01 1.47
CA VAL A 14 -5.00 -21.79 1.50
C VAL A 14 -3.71 -22.05 0.72
N HIS A 15 -3.35 -21.11 -0.18
CA HIS A 15 -2.05 -21.11 -0.84
C HIS A 15 -1.08 -20.34 0.08
N VAL A 16 -0.03 -20.99 0.56
CA VAL A 16 0.96 -20.31 1.38
C VAL A 16 2.03 -19.69 0.48
N LEU A 17 2.18 -18.37 0.56
CA LEU A 17 3.30 -17.64 -0.01
C LEU A 17 4.27 -17.27 1.11
N GLU A 18 5.52 -17.67 0.96
CA GLU A 18 6.59 -17.16 1.79
C GLU A 18 6.91 -15.73 1.35
N MET A 19 6.64 -14.74 2.21
CA MET A 19 6.74 -13.33 1.86
C MET A 19 7.58 -12.56 2.87
N LEU A 20 8.49 -11.74 2.37
CA LEU A 20 9.23 -10.76 3.16
C LEU A 20 8.41 -9.46 3.24
N VAL A 21 8.21 -8.90 4.43
CA VAL A 21 7.55 -7.59 4.59
C VAL A 21 8.60 -6.49 4.48
N LYS A 22 8.33 -5.49 3.63
CA LYS A 22 9.19 -4.32 3.42
C LYS A 22 8.53 -3.12 4.10
N HIS A 23 9.23 -2.46 5.00
CA HIS A 23 8.55 -1.67 6.05
C HIS A 23 8.22 -0.21 5.69
N ARG A 24 8.64 0.33 4.54
CA ARG A 24 8.35 1.73 4.26
C ARG A 24 8.33 2.11 2.78
N MET A 25 7.47 3.08 2.47
CA MET A 25 7.55 3.91 1.27
C MET A 25 8.74 4.86 1.38
N PRO A 26 9.41 5.25 0.27
CA PRO A 26 10.65 6.02 0.30
C PRO A 26 10.54 7.23 1.24
N SER A 27 11.41 7.25 2.24
CA SER A 27 11.54 8.31 3.23
C SER A 27 12.43 9.42 2.69
N ASP A 28 11.88 10.23 1.79
CA ASP A 28 12.49 11.50 1.38
C ASP A 28 11.80 12.70 2.05
N VAL A 29 11.54 12.63 3.35
CA VAL A 29 11.01 13.76 4.13
C VAL A 29 12.18 14.46 4.83
N PRO A 30 12.42 15.76 4.58
CA PRO A 30 13.41 16.53 5.33
C PRO A 30 13.09 16.54 6.83
N SER A 31 14.13 16.37 7.65
CA SER A 31 14.13 16.20 9.11
C SER A 31 13.48 17.29 9.97
N GLN A 32 12.88 18.32 9.37
CA GLN A 32 12.32 19.47 10.08
C GLN A 32 10.83 19.37 10.38
N LEU A 33 10.12 18.38 9.82
CA LEU A 33 8.66 18.19 10.03
C LEU A 33 8.28 17.00 10.92
N ASP A 34 9.25 16.40 11.59
CA ASP A 34 9.13 15.18 12.41
C ASP A 34 8.27 15.36 13.69
N LYS A 35 7.71 16.55 13.94
CA LYS A 35 7.07 16.88 15.22
C LYS A 35 5.53 16.91 15.24
N GLN A 36 4.84 16.64 14.14
CA GLN A 36 3.36 16.74 14.11
C GLN A 36 2.58 15.61 13.45
N ILE A 37 3.23 14.53 13.03
CA ILE A 37 2.50 13.34 12.56
C ILE A 37 2.91 12.17 13.45
N PRO A 38 2.03 11.68 14.35
CA PRO A 38 2.25 10.37 14.92
C PRO A 38 2.15 9.37 13.76
N LEU A 39 3.29 8.97 13.21
CA LEU A 39 3.39 7.71 12.51
C LEU A 39 3.03 6.66 13.56
N CYS A 40 1.83 6.10 13.43
CA CYS A 40 1.34 5.08 14.35
C CYS A 40 2.23 3.84 14.17
N ASP A 41 3.30 3.74 14.97
CA ASP A 41 4.31 2.67 14.99
C ASP A 41 3.81 1.38 15.70
N GLU A 42 2.53 1.34 16.09
CA GLU A 42 1.83 0.17 16.63
C GLU A 42 1.93 -1.15 15.82
N PRO A 43 2.14 -1.19 14.48
CA PRO A 43 2.21 -2.43 13.71
C PRO A 43 3.27 -3.45 14.16
N MET A 44 4.36 -2.98 14.77
CA MET A 44 5.54 -3.80 15.01
C MET A 44 5.42 -4.73 16.21
N LYS A 45 4.68 -4.35 17.25
CA LYS A 45 4.57 -5.17 18.48
C LYS A 45 3.84 -6.49 18.22
N ALA A 46 2.70 -6.43 17.51
CA ALA A 46 1.91 -7.61 17.19
C ALA A 46 2.57 -8.55 16.16
N MET A 47 3.37 -8.01 15.23
CA MET A 47 4.08 -8.82 14.23
C MET A 47 5.38 -9.45 14.77
N ASN A 48 6.12 -8.74 15.63
CA ASN A 48 7.37 -9.24 16.22
C ASN A 48 7.17 -10.36 17.26
N GLU A 49 5.99 -10.40 17.90
CA GLU A 49 5.62 -11.48 18.83
C GLU A 49 5.21 -12.78 18.09
N CYS A 50 4.92 -12.72 16.79
CA CYS A 50 4.49 -13.86 15.98
C CYS A 50 5.63 -14.44 15.13
N ARG A 51 6.59 -15.12 15.77
CA ARG A 51 7.78 -15.63 15.07
C ARG A 51 7.52 -16.68 13.97
N ILE A 52 6.37 -17.35 13.93
CA ILE A 52 5.92 -18.15 12.76
C ILE A 52 4.38 -18.25 12.79
N SER A 53 3.64 -17.19 12.45
CA SER A 53 2.19 -17.31 12.21
C SER A 53 1.88 -17.06 10.74
N SER A 54 1.14 -17.97 10.10
CA SER A 54 0.57 -17.72 8.79
C SER A 54 -0.50 -16.62 8.90
N LEU A 55 -0.19 -15.44 8.38
CA LEU A 55 -1.15 -14.35 8.32
C LEU A 55 -2.05 -14.55 7.11
N ARG A 56 -3.36 -14.35 7.28
CA ARG A 56 -4.30 -14.31 6.16
C ARG A 56 -4.23 -12.94 5.49
N ALA A 57 -3.87 -12.92 4.21
CA ALA A 57 -3.68 -11.70 3.45
C ALA A 57 -4.35 -11.75 2.08
N LYS A 58 -4.55 -10.58 1.49
CA LYS A 58 -5.01 -10.39 0.12
C LYS A 58 -4.03 -9.48 -0.61
N VAL A 59 -3.53 -9.91 -1.77
CA VAL A 59 -2.71 -9.04 -2.63
C VAL A 59 -3.61 -8.01 -3.31
N ILE A 60 -3.26 -6.73 -3.14
CA ILE A 60 -4.02 -5.58 -3.64
C ILE A 60 -3.36 -4.93 -4.85
N HIS A 61 -2.03 -5.01 -4.94
CA HIS A 61 -1.27 -4.45 -6.06
C HIS A 61 -0.01 -5.28 -6.34
N VAL A 62 0.34 -5.39 -7.63
CA VAL A 62 1.50 -6.14 -8.13
C VAL A 62 2.30 -5.25 -9.06
N GLU A 63 3.49 -4.86 -8.63
CA GLU A 63 4.48 -4.18 -9.46
C GLU A 63 5.41 -5.22 -10.09
N THR A 64 5.99 -6.09 -9.25
CA THR A 64 6.78 -7.26 -9.68
C THR A 64 6.58 -8.44 -8.72
N PRO A 65 7.02 -9.66 -9.08
CA PRO A 65 7.01 -10.79 -8.14
C PRO A 65 7.72 -10.54 -6.79
N THR A 66 8.65 -9.59 -6.74
CA THR A 66 9.39 -9.19 -5.52
C THR A 66 9.00 -7.80 -4.99
N LEU A 67 7.93 -7.22 -5.54
CA LEU A 67 7.34 -5.96 -5.12
C LEU A 67 5.82 -6.00 -5.31
N MET A 68 5.13 -6.39 -4.25
CA MET A 68 3.67 -6.43 -4.19
C MET A 68 3.18 -5.73 -2.93
N TYR A 69 1.88 -5.49 -2.85
CA TYR A 69 1.23 -4.93 -1.68
C TYR A 69 0.07 -5.81 -1.24
N ILE A 70 -0.14 -5.93 0.06
CA ILE A 70 -1.21 -6.74 0.65
C ILE A 70 -2.06 -5.95 1.65
N HIS A 71 -3.30 -6.40 1.84
CA HIS A 71 -4.10 -6.14 3.04
C HIS A 71 -4.09 -7.37 3.95
N LEU A 72 -4.03 -7.16 5.26
CA LEU A 72 -4.16 -8.22 6.25
C LEU A 72 -5.61 -8.38 6.67
N LYS A 73 -6.07 -9.64 6.80
CA LYS A 73 -7.42 -9.95 7.28
C LYS A 73 -7.71 -9.35 8.65
N SER A 74 -6.70 -9.29 9.51
CA SER A 74 -6.79 -8.72 10.85
C SER A 74 -7.11 -7.22 10.86
N ARG A 75 -6.89 -6.50 9.74
CA ARG A 75 -7.15 -5.06 9.62
C ARG A 75 -8.45 -4.73 8.89
N ASP A 76 -9.20 -5.73 8.43
CA ASP A 76 -10.40 -5.54 7.61
C ASP A 76 -11.42 -4.58 8.22
N GLN A 77 -11.65 -4.70 9.53
CA GLN A 77 -12.61 -3.84 10.21
C GLN A 77 -12.15 -2.36 10.15
N SER A 78 -10.91 -2.09 10.55
CA SER A 78 -10.32 -0.75 10.50
C SER A 78 -10.28 -0.18 9.07
N TYR A 79 -10.02 -1.03 8.08
CA TYR A 79 -10.02 -0.62 6.68
C TYR A 79 -11.42 -0.26 6.18
N ARG A 80 -12.45 -1.05 6.56
CA ARG A 80 -13.84 -0.73 6.22
C ARG A 80 -14.31 0.57 6.84
N GLU A 81 -13.96 0.82 8.09
CA GLU A 81 -14.26 2.07 8.79
C GLU A 81 -13.58 3.27 8.12
N LEU A 82 -12.28 3.15 7.80
CA LEU A 82 -11.57 4.16 7.03
C LEU A 82 -12.27 4.45 5.70
N ARG A 83 -12.62 3.41 4.94
CA ARG A 83 -13.30 3.56 3.64
C ARG A 83 -14.66 4.22 3.77
N GLN A 84 -15.42 3.86 4.81
CA GLN A 84 -16.69 4.51 5.09
C GLN A 84 -16.52 5.98 5.47
N GLY A 85 -15.49 6.32 6.27
CA GLY A 85 -15.20 7.70 6.66
C GLY A 85 -14.76 8.57 5.49
N LEU A 86 -13.94 8.04 4.58
CA LEU A 86 -13.47 8.76 3.38
C LEU A 86 -14.60 9.16 2.43
N ARG A 87 -15.79 8.54 2.53
CA ARG A 87 -16.99 8.97 1.79
C ARG A 87 -17.48 10.38 2.16
N PHE A 88 -16.96 10.95 3.23
CA PHE A 88 -17.13 12.37 3.53
C PHE A 88 -16.81 13.28 2.32
N TYR A 89 -15.84 12.89 1.48
CA TYR A 89 -15.43 13.68 0.33
C TYR A 89 -16.24 13.40 -0.95
N ASP A 90 -17.25 12.52 -0.91
CA ASP A 90 -18.01 12.10 -2.11
C ASP A 90 -18.85 13.24 -2.72
N GLY A 91 -19.41 14.11 -1.89
CA GLY A 91 -20.29 15.21 -2.32
C GLY A 91 -19.53 16.43 -2.83
N ASP A 92 -20.15 17.20 -3.72
CA ASP A 92 -19.68 18.54 -4.11
C ASP A 92 -20.35 19.64 -3.27
N ASP A 93 -20.60 19.34 -2.00
CA ASP A 93 -21.17 20.30 -1.06
C ASP A 93 -20.11 21.31 -0.57
N HIS A 94 -20.57 22.37 0.09
CA HIS A 94 -19.67 23.38 0.65
C HIS A 94 -18.65 22.78 1.63
N GLN A 95 -19.02 21.71 2.35
CA GLN A 95 -18.11 21.10 3.31
C GLN A 95 -16.92 20.44 2.61
N ASN A 96 -17.09 19.77 1.46
CA ASN A 96 -15.95 19.21 0.73
C ASN A 96 -15.06 20.31 0.11
N ARG A 97 -15.66 21.41 -0.36
CA ARG A 97 -14.92 22.54 -0.96
C ARG A 97 -14.02 23.24 0.05
N ASP A 98 -14.38 23.27 1.32
CA ASP A 98 -13.53 23.82 2.38
C ASP A 98 -12.26 22.97 2.64
N TYR A 99 -12.25 21.71 2.17
CA TYR A 99 -11.09 20.83 2.27
C TYR A 99 -10.21 20.86 1.02
N MET A 100 -10.42 21.74 0.04
CA MET A 100 -9.49 21.89 -1.09
C MET A 100 -8.06 22.09 -0.57
N LEU A 101 -7.09 21.31 -1.07
CA LEU A 101 -5.70 21.46 -0.66
C LEU A 101 -5.12 22.76 -1.23
N PRO A 102 -4.69 23.72 -0.38
CA PRO A 102 -4.00 24.92 -0.85
C PRO A 102 -2.70 24.54 -1.56
N LYS A 103 -2.35 25.25 -2.64
CA LYS A 103 -1.13 24.94 -3.44
C LYS A 103 0.14 25.00 -2.60
N GLU A 104 0.16 25.88 -1.61
CA GLU A 104 1.27 26.10 -0.69
C GLU A 104 1.50 24.92 0.26
N LEU A 105 0.47 24.08 0.46
CA LEU A 105 0.53 22.88 1.30
C LEU A 105 0.72 21.60 0.48
N ALA A 106 0.75 21.68 -0.84
CA ALA A 106 1.07 20.56 -1.73
C ALA A 106 2.59 20.31 -1.72
N LEU A 107 3.10 19.75 -0.62
CA LEU A 107 4.53 19.52 -0.39
C LEU A 107 4.87 18.02 -0.41
N LYS A 108 6.03 17.67 -0.96
CA LYS A 108 6.54 16.28 -0.95
C LYS A 108 6.51 15.71 0.48
N GLY A 109 5.96 14.52 0.63
CA GLY A 109 5.82 13.81 1.90
C GLY A 109 4.50 14.02 2.62
N TYR A 110 3.73 15.08 2.30
CA TYR A 110 2.46 15.37 2.97
C TYR A 110 1.37 14.37 2.57
N LEU A 111 0.42 14.15 3.47
CA LEU A 111 -0.75 13.32 3.23
C LEU A 111 -1.94 14.18 2.79
N CYS A 112 -2.66 13.69 1.79
CA CYS A 112 -3.90 14.27 1.29
C CYS A 112 -4.94 13.16 1.06
N ALA A 113 -6.18 13.57 0.82
CA ALA A 113 -7.17 12.71 0.19
C ALA A 113 -7.23 13.01 -1.32
N VAL A 114 -7.40 11.97 -2.13
CA VAL A 114 -7.53 12.08 -3.59
C VAL A 114 -8.53 11.04 -4.10
N ARG A 115 -9.30 11.38 -5.13
CA ARG A 115 -10.13 10.45 -5.86
C ARG A 115 -9.30 9.78 -6.95
N ASN A 116 -9.41 8.47 -7.11
CA ASN A 116 -8.70 7.78 -8.19
C ASN A 116 -9.49 7.88 -9.51
N PRO A 117 -8.93 8.40 -10.61
CA PRO A 117 -9.62 8.51 -11.90
C PRO A 117 -10.00 7.18 -12.53
N LEU A 118 -9.39 6.09 -12.08
CA LEU A 118 -9.72 4.75 -12.55
C LEU A 118 -10.76 4.06 -11.66
N ASP A 119 -11.12 4.69 -10.55
CA ASP A 119 -12.02 4.18 -9.51
C ASP A 119 -12.74 5.37 -8.85
N TRP A 120 -13.56 6.06 -9.64
CA TRP A 120 -14.21 7.34 -9.27
C TRP A 120 -15.08 7.23 -8.01
N ASP A 121 -15.54 6.04 -7.65
CA ASP A 121 -16.38 5.82 -6.47
C ASP A 121 -15.61 5.88 -5.15
N ASN A 122 -14.29 6.12 -5.20
CA ASN A 122 -13.43 5.83 -4.07
C ASN A 122 -12.37 6.91 -3.82
N TRP A 123 -12.46 7.53 -2.64
CA TRP A 123 -11.39 8.36 -2.09
C TRP A 123 -10.30 7.53 -1.43
N HIS A 124 -9.08 8.03 -1.52
CA HIS A 124 -7.86 7.39 -1.04
C HIS A 124 -7.06 8.36 -0.17
N ARG A 125 -6.43 7.86 0.89
CA ARG A 125 -5.30 8.56 1.49
C ARG A 125 -4.10 8.41 0.56
N ALA A 126 -3.41 9.50 0.28
CA ALA A 126 -2.25 9.48 -0.57
C ALA A 126 -1.13 10.36 -0.03
N ARG A 127 0.10 9.96 -0.32
CA ARG A 127 1.31 10.74 -0.03
C ARG A 127 1.77 11.45 -1.29
N ILE A 128 2.11 12.72 -1.18
CA ILE A 128 2.70 13.50 -2.26
C ILE A 128 4.14 13.01 -2.49
N ILE A 129 4.45 12.56 -3.70
CA ILE A 129 5.79 12.06 -4.09
C ILE A 129 6.53 13.12 -4.89
N HIS A 130 5.87 13.71 -5.89
CA HIS A 130 6.42 14.78 -6.73
C HIS A 130 5.33 15.81 -7.04
N VAL A 131 5.74 17.07 -7.11
CA VAL A 131 4.89 18.20 -7.49
C VAL A 131 5.55 18.87 -8.68
N LEU A 132 4.81 18.91 -9.78
CA LEU A 132 5.15 19.61 -11.02
C LEU A 132 4.13 20.73 -11.24
N ASP A 133 4.41 21.65 -12.14
CA ASP A 133 3.61 22.88 -12.32
C ASP A 133 2.11 22.63 -12.51
N ASN A 134 1.75 21.57 -13.25
CA ASN A 134 0.37 21.22 -13.56
C ASN A 134 -0.06 19.83 -13.05
N SER A 135 0.82 19.08 -12.37
CA SER A 135 0.52 17.72 -11.94
C SER A 135 1.25 17.32 -10.68
N VAL A 136 0.63 16.45 -9.91
CA VAL A 136 1.14 15.88 -8.67
C VAL A 136 1.14 14.38 -8.81
N THR A 137 2.30 13.77 -8.60
CA THR A 137 2.42 12.32 -8.46
C THR A 137 2.24 11.96 -7.00
N LEU A 138 1.27 11.10 -6.75
CA LEU A 138 0.83 10.65 -5.44
C LEU A 138 1.05 9.15 -5.33
N PHE A 139 1.26 8.68 -4.11
CA PHE A 139 1.17 7.26 -3.80
C PHE A 139 -0.02 6.98 -2.89
N ALA A 140 -0.96 6.16 -3.36
CA ALA A 140 -2.10 5.73 -2.58
C ALA A 140 -1.64 4.75 -1.49
N ILE A 141 -1.41 5.26 -0.28
CA ILE A 141 -0.74 4.53 0.81
C ILE A 141 -1.54 3.28 1.25
N ASP A 142 -2.85 3.26 0.99
CA ASP A 142 -3.70 2.13 1.35
C ASP A 142 -3.87 1.11 0.22
N PHE A 143 -3.34 1.38 -0.98
CA PHE A 143 -3.53 0.57 -2.20
C PHE A 143 -2.23 0.11 -2.85
N GLY A 144 -1.12 0.81 -2.61
CA GLY A 144 0.18 0.40 -3.12
C GLY A 144 0.51 0.87 -4.53
N ASN A 145 -0.34 1.71 -5.14
CA ASN A 145 -0.16 2.21 -6.51
C ASN A 145 0.00 3.73 -6.56
N PHE A 146 0.56 4.22 -7.66
CA PHE A 146 0.65 5.65 -7.95
C PHE A 146 -0.66 6.17 -8.56
N ILE A 147 -0.93 7.45 -8.29
CA ILE A 147 -2.01 8.25 -8.88
C ILE A 147 -1.37 9.56 -9.35
N THR A 148 -1.76 10.04 -10.53
CA THR A 148 -1.34 11.35 -11.03
C THR A 148 -2.56 12.22 -11.12
N GLU A 149 -2.52 13.38 -10.47
CA GLU A 149 -3.65 14.31 -10.42
C GLU A 149 -3.20 15.77 -10.44
N THR A 150 -4.15 16.70 -10.57
CA THR A 150 -3.87 18.13 -10.35
C THR A 150 -4.04 18.51 -8.87
N ILE A 151 -3.43 19.61 -8.43
CA ILE A 151 -3.58 20.08 -7.04
C ILE A 151 -5.06 20.35 -6.69
N GLY A 152 -5.88 20.80 -7.65
CA GLY A 152 -7.31 21.06 -7.45
C GLY A 152 -8.13 19.81 -7.10
N GLU A 153 -7.64 18.63 -7.49
CA GLU A 153 -8.31 17.36 -7.16
C GLU A 153 -7.91 16.82 -5.79
N LEU A 154 -6.98 17.49 -5.10
CA LEU A 154 -6.53 17.08 -3.77
C LEU A 154 -7.39 17.72 -2.69
N ARG A 155 -7.57 16.97 -1.59
CA ARG A 155 -8.20 17.48 -0.37
C ARG A 155 -7.25 17.36 0.81
N LEU A 156 -7.33 18.32 1.73
CA LEU A 156 -6.80 18.20 3.08
C LEU A 156 -7.37 16.93 3.73
N LEU A 157 -6.49 16.11 4.28
CA LEU A 157 -6.90 14.92 4.99
C LEU A 157 -7.45 15.33 6.38
N ARG A 158 -8.65 14.88 6.74
CA ARG A 158 -9.19 15.11 8.10
C ARG A 158 -8.32 14.44 9.15
N ALA A 159 -8.17 15.11 10.30
CA ALA A 159 -7.33 14.66 11.41
C ALA A 159 -7.64 13.22 11.87
N GLU A 160 -8.91 12.83 11.89
CA GLU A 160 -9.33 11.47 12.28
C GLU A 160 -8.74 10.37 11.39
N PHE A 161 -8.45 10.66 10.11
CA PHE A 161 -7.92 9.67 9.18
C PHE A 161 -6.42 9.42 9.34
N PHE A 162 -5.70 10.25 10.10
CA PHE A 162 -4.28 10.01 10.41
C PHE A 162 -4.09 8.88 11.43
N SER A 163 -5.09 8.61 12.27
CA SER A 163 -5.04 7.56 13.29
C SER A 163 -5.06 6.14 12.72
N TYR A 164 -5.58 5.96 11.50
CA TYR A 164 -5.63 4.66 10.85
C TYR A 164 -4.23 4.25 10.37
N PRO A 165 -3.80 3.00 10.60
CA PRO A 165 -2.54 2.53 10.06
C PRO A 165 -2.57 2.52 8.53
N ILE A 166 -1.40 2.65 7.90
CA ILE A 166 -1.25 2.43 6.47
C ILE A 166 -1.69 0.99 6.15
N GLN A 167 -2.60 0.84 5.20
CA GLN A 167 -3.23 -0.45 4.92
C GLN A 167 -2.42 -1.29 3.93
N ALA A 168 -1.74 -0.66 2.95
CA ALA A 168 -0.91 -1.39 2.00
C ALA A 168 0.42 -1.78 2.65
N ILE A 169 0.60 -3.08 2.87
CA ILE A 169 1.87 -3.61 3.35
C ILE A 169 2.67 -4.07 2.15
N LYS A 170 3.83 -3.44 1.93
CA LYS A 170 4.76 -3.81 0.87
C LYS A 170 5.40 -5.16 1.20
N VAL A 171 5.44 -6.06 0.23
CA VAL A 171 5.92 -7.42 0.40
C VAL A 171 6.71 -7.90 -0.82
N SER A 172 7.53 -8.92 -0.63
CA SER A 172 8.28 -9.61 -1.69
C SER A 172 8.07 -11.10 -1.56
N LEU A 173 7.86 -11.81 -2.68
CA LEU A 173 7.93 -13.27 -2.65
C LEU A 173 9.37 -13.69 -2.32
N SER A 174 9.52 -14.62 -1.38
CA SER A 174 10.81 -15.14 -0.94
C SER A 174 11.35 -16.21 -1.90
N GLY A 175 12.68 -16.35 -1.93
CA GLY A 175 13.36 -17.42 -2.66
C GLY A 175 13.36 -17.26 -4.19
N ILE A 176 12.94 -16.10 -4.71
CA ILE A 176 12.93 -15.82 -6.15
C ILE A 176 13.72 -14.56 -6.50
N ALA A 177 14.25 -14.55 -7.72
CA ALA A 177 14.95 -13.42 -8.32
C ALA A 177 14.66 -13.38 -9.83
N PRO A 178 14.74 -12.20 -10.47
CA PRO A 178 14.63 -12.12 -11.92
C PRO A 178 15.75 -12.93 -12.59
N PHE A 179 15.47 -13.47 -13.77
CA PHE A 179 16.48 -14.21 -14.55
C PHE A 179 17.60 -13.30 -15.07
N ALA A 180 17.25 -12.05 -15.37
CA ALA A 180 18.17 -11.00 -15.79
C ALA A 180 18.12 -9.83 -14.80
N MET A 181 18.51 -8.64 -15.23
CA MET A 181 18.55 -7.44 -14.37
C MET A 181 17.18 -7.00 -13.84
N LYS A 182 16.09 -7.31 -14.57
CA LYS A 182 14.70 -6.98 -14.20
C LYS A 182 13.77 -8.16 -14.47
N TRP A 183 12.63 -8.18 -13.79
CA TRP A 183 11.55 -9.11 -14.11
C TRP A 183 11.03 -8.85 -15.53
N SER A 184 10.77 -9.92 -16.29
CA SER A 184 10.15 -9.79 -17.61
C SER A 184 8.66 -9.46 -17.47
N ASP A 185 8.10 -8.78 -18.48
CA ASP A 185 6.66 -8.47 -18.51
C ASP A 185 5.81 -9.73 -18.42
N GLY A 186 6.25 -10.83 -19.04
CA GLY A 186 5.58 -12.13 -18.93
C GLY A 186 5.51 -12.67 -17.49
N ALA A 187 6.57 -12.47 -16.69
CA ALA A 187 6.57 -12.87 -15.28
C ALA A 187 5.65 -11.96 -14.43
N ILE A 188 5.63 -10.66 -14.72
CA ILE A 188 4.75 -9.69 -14.04
C ILE A 188 3.29 -9.96 -14.37
N ASP A 189 2.97 -10.18 -15.65
CA ASP A 189 1.61 -10.50 -16.12
C ASP A 189 1.13 -11.85 -15.56
N PHE A 190 1.99 -12.87 -15.54
CA PHE A 190 1.69 -14.12 -14.87
C PHE A 190 1.31 -13.90 -13.40
N MET A 191 2.10 -13.12 -12.66
CA MET A 191 1.82 -12.83 -11.25
C MET A 191 0.49 -12.08 -11.07
N LYS A 192 0.21 -11.08 -11.91
CA LYS A 192 -1.07 -10.35 -11.93
C LYS A 192 -2.25 -11.29 -12.19
N LYS A 193 -2.13 -12.19 -13.16
CA LYS A 193 -3.15 -13.21 -13.48
C LYS A 193 -3.34 -14.21 -12.34
N PHE A 194 -2.25 -14.68 -11.74
CA PHE A 194 -2.27 -15.57 -10.59
C PHE A 194 -3.03 -14.93 -9.43
N VAL A 195 -2.66 -13.72 -9.02
CA VAL A 195 -3.33 -12.97 -7.95
C VAL A 195 -4.81 -12.75 -8.27
N ARG A 196 -5.15 -12.37 -9.52
CA ARG A 196 -6.54 -12.14 -9.94
C ARG A 196 -7.42 -13.38 -9.77
N LYS A 197 -6.88 -14.58 -10.00
CA LYS A 197 -7.60 -15.85 -9.80
C LYS A 197 -8.05 -16.06 -8.36
N TYR A 198 -7.35 -15.48 -7.39
CA TYR A 198 -7.61 -15.63 -5.95
C TYR A 198 -8.06 -14.31 -5.28
N LYS A 199 -8.51 -13.33 -6.07
CA LYS A 199 -8.78 -11.94 -5.63
C LYS A 199 -9.92 -11.79 -4.60
N SER A 200 -10.81 -12.78 -4.48
CA SER A 200 -12.01 -12.69 -3.65
C SER A 200 -11.81 -12.99 -2.17
N GLU A 201 -10.72 -13.64 -1.78
CA GLU A 201 -10.59 -14.20 -0.43
C GLU A 201 -9.17 -14.01 0.13
N TYR A 202 -9.04 -13.94 1.47
CA TYR A 202 -7.76 -13.87 2.17
C TYR A 202 -7.08 -15.25 2.20
N ASN A 203 -6.98 -15.87 1.04
CA ASN A 203 -6.56 -17.26 0.82
C ASN A 203 -5.05 -17.40 0.63
N LEU A 204 -4.32 -16.30 0.83
CA LEU A 204 -2.89 -16.31 0.88
C LEU A 204 -2.47 -16.35 2.35
N GLY A 205 -1.84 -17.46 2.73
CA GLY A 205 -1.09 -17.54 3.97
C GLY A 205 0.26 -16.88 3.74
N CYS A 206 0.56 -15.81 4.46
CA CYS A 206 1.87 -15.17 4.43
C CYS A 206 2.69 -15.65 5.63
N VAL A 207 3.86 -16.23 5.37
CA VAL A 207 4.86 -16.46 6.42
C VAL A 207 5.78 -15.26 6.45
N PHE A 208 5.78 -14.55 7.58
CA PHE A 208 6.74 -13.49 7.84
C PHE A 208 8.12 -14.12 8.06
N ILE A 209 9.09 -13.75 7.23
CA ILE A 209 10.44 -14.30 7.30
C ILE A 209 11.39 -13.34 8.02
N ASP A 210 11.44 -12.07 7.59
CA ASP A 210 12.33 -11.07 8.19
C ASP A 210 11.91 -9.64 7.78
N GLN A 211 12.42 -8.65 8.51
CA GLN A 211 12.36 -7.23 8.17
C GLN A 211 13.59 -6.84 7.35
N LEU A 212 13.39 -6.40 6.11
CA LEU A 212 14.50 -5.87 5.32
C LEU A 212 14.80 -4.40 5.72
N PRO A 213 16.10 -4.03 5.86
CA PRO A 213 16.52 -2.64 5.99
C PRO A 213 16.00 -1.76 4.86
N ASP A 214 15.79 -0.48 5.14
CA ASP A 214 15.22 0.49 4.19
C ASP A 214 16.09 0.69 2.93
N ASP A 215 17.39 0.41 3.01
CA ASP A 215 18.41 0.57 1.98
C ASP A 215 18.74 -0.72 1.20
N TYR A 216 18.08 -1.85 1.52
CA TYR A 216 18.48 -3.17 1.00
C TYR A 216 18.38 -3.30 -0.53
N TYR A 217 17.64 -2.40 -1.20
CA TYR A 217 17.47 -2.38 -2.66
C TYR A 217 17.65 -0.99 -3.29
N SER A 218 18.15 0.00 -2.53
CA SER A 218 18.54 1.30 -3.11
C SER A 218 19.82 1.18 -3.92
#